data_AF-A0A2L0PNV7-F1
#
_entry.id   AF-A0A2L0PNV7-F1
#
_cell.length_a   1.000
_cell.length_b   1.000
_cell.length_c   1.000
_cell.angle_alpha   90.00
_cell.angle_beta   90.00
_cell.angle_gamma   90.00
#
_symmetry.space_group_name_H-M   'P 1'
#
loop_
_entity.id
_entity.type
_entity.pdbx_description
1 polymer ?
#
loop_
_entity_poly.entity_id
_entity_poly.type
_entity_poly.pdbx_seq_one_letter_code
_entity_poly.pdbx_strand_id
1 'polypeptide(L)'
;MGEIDVFGEVENVYAECKMDLSEPVRLRIHRSLSWLRQAERSEDLDVRFMCLWVAFNAAYAHDAQNTLPSADKIGFRDFLLKICSVNNDDIYHLVWQTYSSSIRNLLDSKYVFQPFWNHHNGIISDAVWQDAFSKARRRSHDALRDKDTSTILFVVFERLYTLRNQVFHGGSTHLSGVNRAQLKDAVRILSDMLPLFLQIMMSHPKEALWGNPYYPKVD
;
A
#
# COMPACT_ATOMS: atom_id res chain seq x y z
N MET A 1 -23.17 12.38 11.41
CA MET A 1 -22.05 11.68 12.08
C MET A 1 -20.81 12.27 11.46
N GLY A 2 -20.03 13.05 12.21
CA GLY A 2 -18.84 13.70 11.65
C GLY A 2 -17.87 12.63 11.16
N GLU A 3 -17.27 12.82 9.98
CA GLU A 3 -16.10 12.04 9.59
C GLU A 3 -15.07 12.19 10.70
N ILE A 4 -14.67 11.06 11.29
CA ILE A 4 -13.56 11.02 12.22
C ILE A 4 -12.32 11.43 11.41
N ASP A 5 -11.62 12.47 11.85
CA ASP A 5 -10.36 12.89 11.25
C ASP A 5 -9.25 11.90 11.66
N VAL A 6 -9.27 10.72 11.03
CA VAL A 6 -8.34 9.63 11.29
C VAL A 6 -6.89 10.10 11.12
N PHE A 7 -6.65 11.04 10.20
CA PHE A 7 -5.33 11.61 10.00
C PHE A 7 -4.90 12.50 11.18
N GLY A 8 -5.76 13.41 11.64
CA GLY A 8 -5.50 14.24 12.82
C GLY A 8 -5.26 13.40 14.08
N GLU A 9 -5.99 12.29 14.25
CA GLU A 9 -5.78 11.35 15.36
C GLU A 9 -4.39 10.71 15.35
N VAL A 10 -3.93 10.20 14.19
CA VAL A 10 -2.59 9.59 14.11
C VAL A 10 -1.46 10.60 14.32
N GLU A 11 -1.65 11.86 13.90
CA GLU A 11 -0.69 12.93 14.19
C GLU A 11 -0.59 13.25 15.68
N ASN A 12 -1.72 13.26 16.38
CA ASN A 12 -1.75 13.50 17.83
C ASN A 12 -1.06 12.37 18.60
N VAL A 13 -1.36 11.10 18.25
CA VAL A 13 -0.68 9.94 18.85
C VAL A 13 0.83 10.01 18.62
N TYR A 14 1.27 10.38 17.41
CA TYR A 14 2.70 10.56 17.14
C TYR A 14 3.32 11.69 17.98
N ALA A 15 2.63 12.81 18.14
CA ALA A 15 3.13 13.93 18.94
C ALA A 15 3.37 13.53 20.41
N GLU A 16 2.53 12.65 20.95
CA GLU A 16 2.61 12.15 22.32
C GLU A 16 3.74 11.11 22.52
N CYS A 17 3.92 10.18 21.59
CA CYS A 17 4.86 9.06 21.77
C CYS A 17 6.22 9.21 21.07
N LYS A 18 6.42 10.21 20.18
CA LYS A 18 7.64 10.32 19.34
C LYS A 18 8.96 10.29 20.11
N MET A 19 8.98 10.72 21.37
CA MET A 19 10.20 10.73 22.19
C MET A 19 10.59 9.34 22.69
N ASP A 20 9.63 8.41 22.76
CA ASP A 20 9.81 7.04 23.24
C ASP A 20 10.15 6.05 22.11
N LEU A 21 10.03 6.49 20.85
CA LEU A 21 10.35 5.69 19.67
C LEU A 21 11.86 5.64 19.43
N SER A 22 12.38 4.47 19.04
CA SER A 22 13.75 4.39 18.52
C SER A 22 13.91 5.26 17.27
N GLU A 23 15.11 5.78 17.05
CA GLU A 23 15.35 6.71 15.95
C GLU A 23 14.96 6.15 14.57
N PRO A 24 15.28 4.89 14.21
CA PRO A 24 14.82 4.29 12.95
C PRO A 24 13.30 4.29 12.78
N VAL A 25 12.56 3.87 13.82
CA VAL A 25 11.09 3.78 13.80
C VAL A 25 10.47 5.18 13.73
N ARG A 26 10.99 6.11 14.54
CA ARG A 26 10.60 7.52 14.55
C ARG A 26 10.77 8.16 13.17
N LEU A 27 11.90 7.93 12.51
CA LEU A 27 12.20 8.52 11.19
C LEU A 27 11.25 8.00 10.10
N ARG A 28 10.89 6.70 10.13
CA ARG A 28 9.89 6.11 9.22
C ARG A 28 8.53 6.75 9.38
N ILE A 29 8.02 6.82 10.61
CA ILE A 29 6.71 7.38 10.92
C ILE A 29 6.69 8.87 10.56
N HIS A 30 7.73 9.62 10.93
CA HIS A 30 7.84 11.05 10.62
C HIS A 30 7.75 11.33 9.12
N ARG A 31 8.52 10.59 8.31
CA ARG A 31 8.50 10.73 6.84
C ARG A 31 7.15 10.33 6.26
N SER A 32 6.57 9.23 6.75
CA SER A 32 5.25 8.77 6.31
C SER A 32 4.17 9.81 6.57
N LEU A 33 4.09 10.34 7.80
CA LEU A 33 3.16 11.41 8.17
C LEU A 33 3.38 12.67 7.34
N SER A 34 4.62 13.04 7.03
CA SER A 34 4.89 14.21 6.19
C SER A 34 4.27 14.08 4.80
N TRP A 35 4.34 12.90 4.19
CA TRP A 35 3.75 12.65 2.87
C TRP A 35 2.24 12.43 2.92
N LEU A 36 1.73 11.82 3.99
CA LEU A 36 0.28 11.73 4.24
C LEU A 36 -0.36 13.11 4.36
N ARG A 37 0.27 14.04 5.09
CA ARG A 37 -0.21 15.42 5.19
C ARG A 37 -0.31 16.11 3.83
N GLN A 38 0.63 15.83 2.94
CA GLN A 38 0.61 16.37 1.58
C GLN A 38 -0.48 15.72 0.72
N ALA A 39 -0.75 14.42 0.92
CA ALA A 39 -1.86 13.73 0.27
C ALA A 39 -3.22 14.34 0.66
N GLU A 40 -3.45 14.56 1.96
CA GLU A 40 -4.71 15.15 2.47
C GLU A 40 -4.98 16.55 1.92
N ARG A 41 -3.93 17.37 1.75
CA ARG A 41 -4.03 18.71 1.17
C ARG A 41 -4.21 18.74 -0.34
N SER A 42 -4.01 17.62 -1.02
CA SER A 42 -4.03 17.57 -2.49
C SER A 42 -5.43 17.29 -3.01
N GLU A 43 -6.01 18.21 -3.77
CA GLU A 43 -7.29 18.01 -4.48
C GLU A 43 -7.14 17.15 -5.75
N ASP A 44 -5.91 16.98 -6.23
CA ASP A 44 -5.57 16.21 -7.41
C ASP A 44 -5.36 14.73 -7.05
N LEU A 45 -6.19 13.85 -7.61
CA LEU A 45 -6.13 12.41 -7.30
C LEU A 45 -4.81 11.74 -7.71
N ASP A 46 -4.20 12.18 -8.80
CA ASP A 46 -2.94 11.62 -9.28
C ASP A 46 -1.80 12.01 -8.33
N VAL A 47 -1.74 13.29 -7.94
CA VAL A 47 -0.76 13.78 -6.95
C VAL A 47 -1.01 13.14 -5.57
N ARG A 48 -2.26 13.06 -5.13
CA ARG A 48 -2.63 12.41 -3.86
C ARG A 48 -2.16 10.96 -3.84
N PHE A 49 -2.42 10.20 -4.90
CA PHE A 49 -1.93 8.82 -5.01
C PHE A 49 -0.40 8.73 -4.97
N MET A 50 0.32 9.63 -5.64
CA MET A 50 1.78 9.69 -5.55
C MET A 50 2.25 9.92 -4.11
N CYS A 51 1.65 10.89 -3.41
CA CYS A 51 1.99 11.18 -2.00
C CYS A 51 1.69 9.99 -1.08
N LEU A 52 0.54 9.33 -1.23
CA LEU A 52 0.18 8.13 -0.48
C LEU A 52 1.19 6.99 -0.73
N TRP A 53 1.61 6.79 -1.98
CA TRP A 53 2.61 5.76 -2.29
C TRP A 53 3.97 6.08 -1.68
N VAL A 54 4.40 7.35 -1.68
CA VAL A 54 5.65 7.75 -1.03
C VAL A 54 5.55 7.60 0.50
N ALA A 55 4.40 7.93 1.09
CA ALA A 55 4.15 7.68 2.51
C ALA A 55 4.26 6.18 2.84
N PHE A 56 3.68 5.31 2.01
CA PHE A 56 3.81 3.86 2.17
C PHE A 56 5.28 3.41 2.09
N ASN A 57 6.02 3.85 1.06
CA ASN A 57 7.45 3.56 0.93
C ASN A 57 8.25 3.96 2.18
N ALA A 58 7.94 5.12 2.78
CA ALA A 58 8.59 5.56 4.02
C ALA A 58 8.29 4.63 5.21
N ALA A 59 7.11 4.02 5.26
CA ALA A 59 6.73 3.08 6.31
C ALA A 59 7.44 1.72 6.15
N TYR A 60 7.40 1.11 4.96
CA TYR A 60 7.84 -0.29 4.78
C TYR A 60 9.28 -0.47 4.27
N ALA A 61 9.82 0.44 3.47
CA ALA A 61 11.07 0.19 2.74
C ALA A 61 12.26 0.19 3.71
N HIS A 62 13.08 -0.85 3.71
CA HIS A 62 14.25 -0.99 4.59
C HIS A 62 15.54 -1.19 3.81
N ASP A 63 16.66 -0.84 4.45
CA ASP A 63 18.02 -0.87 3.90
C ASP A 63 18.41 -2.18 3.21
N ALA A 64 18.00 -3.34 3.72
CA ALA A 64 18.33 -4.64 3.12
C ALA A 64 17.74 -4.83 1.69
N GLN A 65 16.81 -3.98 1.27
CA GLN A 65 16.26 -3.98 -0.09
C GLN A 65 17.23 -3.41 -1.14
N ASN A 66 18.30 -2.72 -0.74
CA ASN A 66 19.28 -2.11 -1.65
C ASN A 66 20.07 -3.11 -2.52
N THR A 67 19.99 -4.41 -2.25
CA THR A 67 20.90 -5.41 -2.81
C THR A 67 20.28 -6.36 -3.84
N LEU A 68 18.96 -6.30 -4.09
CA LEU A 68 18.25 -7.27 -4.92
C LEU A 68 17.33 -6.63 -5.97
N PRO A 69 17.40 -7.03 -7.25
CA PRO A 69 16.34 -6.75 -8.22
C PRO A 69 15.02 -7.37 -7.74
N SER A 70 13.93 -6.59 -7.72
CA SER A 70 12.60 -6.96 -7.15
C SER A 70 12.45 -6.80 -5.64
N ALA A 71 13.39 -6.16 -4.96
CA ALA A 71 13.32 -5.97 -3.51
C ALA A 71 12.07 -5.21 -3.04
N ASP A 72 11.49 -4.31 -3.86
CA ASP A 72 10.27 -3.58 -3.50
C ASP A 72 9.10 -4.52 -3.19
N LYS A 73 8.83 -5.51 -4.07
CA LYS A 73 7.71 -6.44 -3.91
C LYS A 73 7.91 -7.38 -2.74
N ILE A 74 9.15 -7.81 -2.51
CA ILE A 74 9.52 -8.62 -1.33
C ILE A 74 9.34 -7.76 -0.07
N GLY A 75 9.81 -6.52 -0.11
CA GLY A 75 9.79 -5.57 0.99
C GLY A 75 8.38 -5.27 1.50
N PHE A 76 7.46 -4.87 0.61
CA PHE A 76 6.10 -4.61 1.07
C PHE A 76 5.38 -5.90 1.46
N ARG A 77 5.66 -7.05 0.83
CA ARG A 77 5.06 -8.32 1.24
C ARG A 77 5.40 -8.65 2.69
N ASP A 78 6.68 -8.56 3.04
CA ASP A 78 7.16 -8.86 4.39
C ASP A 78 6.58 -7.89 5.41
N PHE A 79 6.49 -6.61 5.05
CA PHE A 79 5.82 -5.60 5.88
C PHE A 79 4.34 -5.93 6.10
N LEU A 80 3.59 -6.27 5.06
CA LEU A 80 2.16 -6.58 5.17
C LEU A 80 1.90 -7.84 5.99
N LEU A 81 2.76 -8.86 5.89
CA LEU A 81 2.71 -10.05 6.74
C LEU A 81 2.97 -9.69 8.21
N LYS A 82 4.04 -8.92 8.47
CA LYS A 82 4.39 -8.47 9.82
C LYS A 82 3.26 -7.64 10.45
N ILE A 83 2.73 -6.67 9.72
CA ILE A 83 1.73 -5.77 10.30
C ILE A 83 0.41 -6.50 10.59
N CYS A 84 -0.01 -7.44 9.73
CA CYS A 84 -1.14 -8.31 10.03
C CYS A 84 -0.89 -9.21 11.25
N SER A 85 0.35 -9.70 11.44
CA SER A 85 0.68 -10.53 12.61
C SER A 85 0.62 -9.76 13.93
N VAL A 86 0.75 -8.43 13.87
CA VAL A 86 0.71 -7.53 15.03
C VAL A 86 -0.72 -7.10 15.34
N ASN A 87 -1.48 -6.69 14.32
CA ASN A 87 -2.88 -6.30 14.48
C ASN A 87 -3.67 -6.70 13.23
N ASN A 88 -4.32 -7.86 13.30
CA ASN A 88 -5.16 -8.34 12.21
C ASN A 88 -6.59 -7.79 12.28
N ASP A 89 -7.11 -7.45 13.45
CA ASP A 89 -8.55 -7.16 13.62
C ASP A 89 -8.96 -5.84 12.95
N ASP A 90 -8.18 -4.78 13.12
CA ASP A 90 -8.46 -3.49 12.49
C ASP A 90 -8.25 -3.53 10.97
N ILE A 91 -7.21 -4.24 10.54
CA ILE A 91 -6.93 -4.47 9.11
C ILE A 91 -8.05 -5.31 8.51
N TYR A 92 -8.50 -6.34 9.22
CA TYR A 92 -9.64 -7.17 8.84
C TYR A 92 -10.88 -6.29 8.67
N HIS A 93 -11.16 -5.38 9.60
CA HIS A 93 -12.30 -4.48 9.48
C HIS A 93 -12.24 -3.66 8.18
N LEU A 94 -11.10 -3.03 7.88
CA LEU A 94 -10.95 -2.28 6.63
C LEU A 94 -11.10 -3.17 5.39
N VAL A 95 -10.47 -4.34 5.35
CA VAL A 95 -10.51 -5.25 4.19
C VAL A 95 -11.92 -5.81 3.97
N TRP A 96 -12.58 -6.30 5.02
CA TRP A 96 -13.79 -7.12 4.88
C TRP A 96 -15.09 -6.35 5.10
N GLN A 97 -15.04 -5.22 5.81
CA GLN A 97 -16.24 -4.43 6.11
C GLN A 97 -16.25 -3.13 5.30
N THR A 98 -15.18 -2.34 5.36
CA THR A 98 -15.13 -1.04 4.67
C THR A 98 -14.91 -1.17 3.16
N TYR A 99 -13.93 -1.97 2.74
CA TYR A 99 -13.44 -1.98 1.35
C TYR A 99 -13.77 -3.25 0.57
N SER A 100 -14.62 -4.14 1.10
CA SER A 100 -14.88 -5.45 0.49
C SER A 100 -15.29 -5.37 -0.99
N SER A 101 -16.15 -4.42 -1.36
CA SER A 101 -16.57 -4.20 -2.75
C SER A 101 -15.46 -3.61 -3.63
N SER A 102 -14.76 -2.56 -3.17
CA SER A 102 -13.65 -1.95 -3.91
C SER A 102 -12.50 -2.95 -4.11
N ILE A 103 -12.21 -3.78 -3.11
CA ILE A 103 -11.22 -4.85 -3.21
C ILE A 103 -11.62 -5.87 -4.27
N ARG A 104 -12.86 -6.39 -4.27
CA ARG A 104 -13.32 -7.32 -5.30
C ARG A 104 -13.19 -6.73 -6.71
N ASN A 105 -13.62 -5.49 -6.89
CA ASN A 105 -13.51 -4.79 -8.18
C ASN A 105 -12.04 -4.63 -8.64
N LEU A 106 -11.14 -4.30 -7.70
CA LEU A 106 -9.70 -4.18 -7.99
C LEU A 106 -9.10 -5.54 -8.38
N LEU A 107 -9.48 -6.62 -7.70
CA LEU A 107 -8.98 -7.97 -7.94
C LEU A 107 -9.42 -8.53 -9.30
N ASP A 108 -10.64 -8.21 -9.72
CA ASP A 108 -11.21 -8.62 -11.02
C ASP A 108 -10.75 -7.73 -12.20
N SER A 109 -10.01 -6.64 -11.94
CA SER A 109 -9.55 -5.74 -13.00
C SER A 109 -8.22 -6.18 -13.62
N LYS A 110 -8.24 -6.48 -14.92
CA LYS A 110 -7.03 -6.77 -15.71
C LYS A 110 -6.09 -5.57 -15.86
N TYR A 111 -6.61 -4.34 -15.75
CA TYR A 111 -5.82 -3.12 -15.96
C TYR A 111 -4.83 -2.81 -14.84
N VAL A 112 -5.00 -3.43 -13.67
CA VAL A 112 -4.04 -3.38 -12.56
C VAL A 112 -3.29 -4.70 -12.39
N PHE A 113 -3.27 -5.55 -13.43
CA PHE A 113 -2.55 -6.82 -13.45
C PHE A 113 -1.36 -6.75 -14.41
N GLN A 114 -0.13 -6.71 -13.88
CA GLN A 114 1.07 -6.53 -14.71
C GLN A 114 1.18 -7.47 -15.93
N PRO A 115 0.87 -8.78 -15.85
CA PRO A 115 0.92 -9.65 -17.03
C PRO A 115 0.02 -9.21 -18.19
N PHE A 116 -1.12 -8.55 -17.94
CA PHE A 116 -1.94 -7.99 -19.01
C PHE A 116 -1.15 -6.96 -19.84
N TRP A 117 -0.38 -6.09 -19.19
CA TRP A 117 0.47 -5.11 -19.87
C TRP A 117 1.70 -5.73 -20.51
N ASN A 118 2.28 -6.75 -19.88
CA ASN A 118 3.39 -7.50 -20.48
C ASN A 118 2.98 -8.14 -21.82
N HIS A 119 1.74 -8.60 -21.93
CA HIS A 119 1.20 -9.09 -23.21
C HIS A 119 1.10 -7.97 -24.26
N HIS A 120 0.53 -6.83 -23.90
CA HIS A 120 0.39 -5.69 -24.83
C HIS A 120 1.75 -5.10 -25.25
N ASN A 121 2.77 -5.28 -24.43
CA ASN A 121 4.15 -4.91 -24.74
C ASN A 121 4.92 -6.01 -25.49
N GLY A 122 4.29 -7.11 -25.89
CA GLY A 122 4.92 -8.20 -26.65
C GLY A 122 5.88 -9.09 -25.86
N ILE A 123 5.88 -9.00 -24.51
CA ILE A 123 6.78 -9.75 -23.63
C ILE A 123 6.28 -11.19 -23.42
N ILE A 124 4.97 -11.39 -23.35
CA ILE A 124 4.33 -12.70 -23.16
C ILE A 124 3.15 -12.90 -24.13
N SER A 125 2.80 -14.16 -24.39
CA SER A 125 1.66 -14.50 -25.25
C SER A 125 0.31 -14.24 -24.57
N ASP A 126 -0.73 -14.14 -25.39
CA ASP A 126 -2.12 -13.97 -24.93
C ASP A 126 -2.54 -15.09 -23.95
N ALA A 127 -2.23 -16.35 -24.31
CA ALA A 127 -2.52 -17.50 -23.47
C ALA A 127 -1.83 -17.43 -22.08
N VAL A 128 -0.60 -16.90 -22.01
CA VAL A 128 0.18 -16.85 -20.76
C VAL A 128 -0.43 -15.86 -19.77
N TRP A 129 -0.83 -14.65 -20.21
CA TRP A 129 -1.41 -13.69 -19.27
C TRP A 129 -2.82 -14.11 -18.83
N GLN A 130 -3.62 -14.72 -19.72
CA GLN A 130 -4.97 -15.21 -19.39
C GLN A 130 -4.93 -16.36 -18.38
N ASP A 131 -4.01 -17.31 -18.53
CA ASP A 131 -3.79 -18.38 -17.54
C ASP A 131 -3.33 -17.80 -16.20
N ALA A 132 -2.36 -16.88 -16.20
CA ALA A 132 -1.89 -16.21 -15.00
C ALA A 132 -3.01 -15.43 -14.29
N PHE A 133 -3.85 -14.72 -15.05
CA PHE A 133 -4.97 -13.97 -14.51
C PHE A 133 -6.02 -14.91 -13.91
N SER A 134 -6.36 -16.00 -14.59
CA SER A 134 -7.30 -17.01 -14.10
C SER A 134 -6.80 -17.67 -12.81
N LYS A 135 -5.51 -18.00 -12.72
CA LYS A 135 -4.88 -18.53 -11.50
C LYS A 135 -4.90 -17.51 -10.36
N ALA A 136 -4.54 -16.26 -10.64
CA ALA A 136 -4.58 -15.19 -9.64
C ALA A 136 -5.99 -14.95 -9.11
N ARG A 137 -6.99 -14.95 -10.00
CA ARG A 137 -8.40 -14.79 -9.63
C ARG A 137 -8.89 -15.93 -8.75
N ARG A 138 -8.58 -17.19 -9.09
CA ARG A 138 -8.90 -18.35 -8.22
C ARG A 138 -8.29 -18.20 -6.83
N ARG A 139 -6.99 -17.91 -6.74
CA ARG A 139 -6.29 -17.71 -5.45
C ARG A 139 -6.93 -16.57 -4.64
N SER A 140 -7.26 -15.46 -5.28
CA SER A 140 -7.96 -14.35 -4.63
C SER A 140 -9.33 -14.75 -4.11
N HIS A 141 -10.13 -15.51 -4.87
CA HIS A 141 -11.43 -15.99 -4.42
C HIS A 141 -11.33 -16.99 -3.27
N ASP A 142 -10.33 -17.88 -3.29
CA ASP A 142 -10.08 -18.79 -2.17
C ASP A 142 -9.71 -18.01 -0.90
N ALA A 143 -8.81 -17.02 -1.01
CA ALA A 143 -8.48 -16.15 0.12
C ALA A 143 -9.69 -15.33 0.60
N LEU A 144 -10.57 -14.87 -0.31
CA LEU A 144 -11.83 -14.20 0.01
C LEU A 144 -12.77 -15.11 0.80
N ARG A 145 -12.88 -16.38 0.41
CA ARG A 145 -13.71 -17.40 1.08
C ARG A 145 -13.16 -17.73 2.46
N ASP A 146 -11.85 -17.93 2.56
CA ASP A 146 -11.18 -18.38 3.77
C ASP A 146 -10.88 -17.21 4.74
N LYS A 147 -11.26 -15.98 4.37
CA LYS A 147 -11.02 -14.74 5.11
C LYS A 147 -9.54 -14.52 5.46
N ASP A 148 -8.66 -14.89 4.53
CA ASP A 148 -7.22 -14.70 4.66
C ASP A 148 -6.86 -13.23 4.39
N THR A 149 -6.89 -12.41 5.45
CA THR A 149 -6.61 -10.97 5.39
C THR A 149 -5.24 -10.68 4.81
N SER A 150 -4.19 -11.39 5.23
CA SER A 150 -2.82 -11.12 4.79
C SER A 150 -2.64 -11.41 3.30
N THR A 151 -3.20 -12.50 2.80
CA THR A 151 -3.16 -12.79 1.35
C THR A 151 -3.95 -11.76 0.56
N ILE A 152 -5.15 -11.39 0.99
CA ILE A 152 -5.94 -10.35 0.29
C ILE A 152 -5.22 -9.01 0.28
N LEU A 153 -4.69 -8.59 1.42
CA LEU A 153 -3.94 -7.35 1.56
C LEU A 153 -2.72 -7.35 0.63
N PHE A 154 -1.96 -8.44 0.59
CA PHE A 154 -0.84 -8.57 -0.32
C PHE A 154 -1.27 -8.44 -1.80
N VAL A 155 -2.31 -9.15 -2.23
CA VAL A 155 -2.77 -9.07 -3.62
C VAL A 155 -3.29 -7.68 -3.97
N VAL A 156 -3.98 -7.00 -3.04
CA VAL A 156 -4.40 -5.60 -3.21
C VAL A 156 -3.19 -4.72 -3.47
N PHE A 157 -2.16 -4.78 -2.62
CA PHE A 157 -0.96 -3.97 -2.79
C PHE A 157 -0.16 -4.33 -4.05
N GLU A 158 -0.19 -5.59 -4.52
CA GLU A 158 0.34 -5.94 -5.84
C GLU A 158 -0.40 -5.25 -6.99
N ARG A 159 -1.74 -5.15 -6.91
CA ARG A 159 -2.54 -4.41 -7.91
C ARG A 159 -2.24 -2.92 -7.87
N LEU A 160 -2.13 -2.35 -6.66
CA LEU A 160 -1.74 -0.95 -6.47
C LEU A 160 -0.32 -0.67 -6.97
N TYR A 161 0.61 -1.62 -6.85
CA TYR A 161 1.96 -1.50 -7.39
C TYR A 161 1.97 -1.39 -8.92
N THR A 162 1.12 -2.14 -9.62
CA THR A 162 0.95 -1.97 -11.08
C THR A 162 0.41 -0.59 -11.42
N LEU A 163 -0.58 -0.09 -10.69
CA LEU A 163 -1.10 1.27 -10.87
C LEU A 163 -0.02 2.33 -10.60
N ARG A 164 0.78 2.15 -9.55
CA ARG A 164 1.95 2.99 -9.26
C ARG A 164 2.93 3.01 -10.42
N ASN A 165 3.24 1.87 -11.01
CA ASN A 165 4.16 1.83 -12.14
C ASN A 165 3.62 2.56 -13.37
N GLN A 166 2.31 2.49 -13.63
CA GLN A 166 1.68 3.28 -14.68
C GLN A 166 1.88 4.78 -14.44
N VAL A 167 1.65 5.25 -13.22
CA VAL A 167 1.76 6.68 -12.87
C VAL A 167 3.22 7.15 -12.87
N PHE A 168 4.09 6.47 -12.12
CA PHE A 168 5.45 6.94 -11.84
C PHE A 168 6.42 6.78 -13.03
N HIS A 169 6.16 5.85 -13.95
CA HIS A 169 6.95 5.70 -15.17
C HIS A 169 6.35 6.45 -16.37
N GLY A 170 5.33 7.30 -16.17
CA GLY A 170 4.70 8.06 -17.25
C GLY A 170 3.86 7.21 -18.22
N GLY A 171 3.46 6.01 -17.79
CA GLY A 171 2.57 5.11 -18.53
C GLY A 171 1.07 5.48 -18.44
N SER A 172 0.72 6.57 -17.76
CA SER A 172 -0.63 7.13 -17.72
C SER A 172 -0.62 8.64 -17.88
N THR A 173 -1.63 9.17 -18.57
CA THR A 173 -1.82 10.62 -18.72
C THR A 173 -2.52 11.19 -17.48
N HIS A 174 -1.97 12.29 -16.95
CA HIS A 174 -2.55 13.07 -15.86
C HIS A 174 -4.00 13.48 -16.18
N LEU A 175 -4.90 13.40 -15.19
CA LEU A 175 -6.34 13.68 -15.34
C LEU A 175 -7.10 12.80 -16.37
N SER A 176 -6.49 11.73 -16.87
CA SER A 176 -7.18 10.83 -17.80
C SER A 176 -8.31 10.03 -17.12
N GLY A 177 -9.30 9.64 -17.93
CA GLY A 177 -10.45 8.86 -17.49
C GLY A 177 -10.20 7.35 -17.40
N VAL A 178 -9.20 6.82 -18.12
CA VAL A 178 -9.04 5.37 -18.36
C VAL A 178 -8.79 4.58 -17.08
N ASN A 179 -7.96 5.09 -16.17
CA ASN A 179 -7.63 4.46 -14.87
C ASN A 179 -8.28 5.17 -13.67
N ARG A 180 -9.19 6.13 -13.92
CA ARG A 180 -9.71 7.05 -12.90
C ARG A 180 -10.47 6.32 -11.79
N ALA A 181 -11.22 5.28 -12.14
CA ALA A 181 -11.95 4.47 -11.16
C ALA A 181 -10.99 3.72 -10.23
N GLN A 182 -9.98 3.06 -10.80
CA GLN A 182 -8.97 2.32 -10.00
C GLN A 182 -8.14 3.27 -9.13
N LEU A 183 -7.82 4.46 -9.63
CA LEU A 183 -7.11 5.48 -8.87
C LEU A 183 -7.94 6.01 -7.69
N LYS A 184 -9.25 6.22 -7.88
CA LYS A 184 -10.16 6.61 -6.79
C LYS A 184 -10.23 5.54 -5.70
N ASP A 185 -10.39 4.27 -6.07
CA ASP A 185 -10.38 3.16 -5.11
C ASP A 185 -9.02 3.04 -4.40
N ALA A 186 -7.92 3.16 -5.14
CA ALA A 186 -6.57 3.11 -4.59
C ALA A 186 -6.32 4.21 -3.55
N VAL A 187 -6.70 5.45 -3.87
CA VAL A 187 -6.58 6.59 -2.97
C VAL A 187 -7.37 6.34 -1.68
N ARG A 188 -8.63 5.91 -1.78
CA ARG A 188 -9.45 5.64 -0.58
C ARG A 188 -8.85 4.55 0.30
N ILE A 189 -8.49 3.40 -0.30
CA ILE A 189 -7.87 2.29 0.43
C ILE A 189 -6.60 2.75 1.14
N LEU A 190 -5.72 3.47 0.46
CA LEU A 190 -4.45 3.94 1.04
C LEU A 190 -4.65 5.04 2.09
N SER A 191 -5.61 5.95 1.90
CA SER A 191 -5.93 7.01 2.87
C SER A 191 -6.35 6.47 4.22
N ASP A 192 -7.03 5.31 4.28
CA ASP A 192 -7.42 4.69 5.56
C ASP A 192 -6.37 3.69 6.09
N MET A 193 -5.76 2.90 5.19
CA MET A 193 -4.79 1.87 5.60
C MET A 193 -3.50 2.47 6.15
N LEU A 194 -3.01 3.57 5.58
CA LEU A 194 -1.71 4.12 5.98
C LEU A 194 -1.73 4.73 7.39
N PRO A 195 -2.72 5.55 7.79
CA PRO A 195 -2.86 5.97 9.19
C PRO A 195 -2.93 4.77 10.15
N LEU A 196 -3.72 3.75 9.83
CA LEU A 196 -3.82 2.53 10.64
C LEU A 196 -2.44 1.84 10.76
N PHE A 197 -1.70 1.73 9.67
CA PHE A 197 -0.36 1.12 9.71
C PHE A 197 0.58 1.87 10.64
N LEU A 198 0.54 3.21 10.60
CA LEU A 198 1.37 4.05 11.48
C LEU A 198 0.94 3.94 12.95
N GLN A 199 -0.36 3.85 13.23
CA GLN A 199 -0.86 3.59 14.59
C GLN A 199 -0.36 2.23 15.12
N ILE A 200 -0.37 1.19 14.28
CA ILE A 200 0.16 -0.13 14.64
C ILE A 200 1.67 -0.07 14.91
N MET A 201 2.42 0.66 14.07
CA MET A 201 3.86 0.85 14.28
C MET A 201 4.18 1.60 15.58
N MET A 202 3.40 2.62 15.94
CA MET A 202 3.57 3.37 17.18
C MET A 202 3.21 2.56 18.43
N SER A 203 2.15 1.73 18.36
CA SER A 203 1.77 0.83 19.46
C SER A 203 2.73 -0.35 19.63
N HIS A 204 3.51 -0.69 18.59
CA HIS A 204 4.48 -1.79 18.62
C HIS A 204 5.86 -1.34 18.11
N PRO A 205 6.55 -0.41 18.80
CA PRO A 205 7.67 0.36 18.23
C PRO A 205 9.02 -0.38 18.24
N LYS A 206 9.01 -1.72 18.34
CA LYS A 206 10.24 -2.52 18.43
C LYS A 206 11.01 -2.44 17.11
N GLU A 207 12.23 -1.93 17.14
CA GLU A 207 13.07 -1.78 15.94
C GLU A 207 13.28 -3.09 15.18
N ALA A 208 13.48 -4.20 15.90
CA ALA A 208 13.65 -5.54 15.30
C ALA A 208 12.47 -5.97 14.40
N LEU A 209 11.30 -5.34 14.56
CA LEU A 209 10.12 -5.59 13.74
C LEU A 209 10.18 -4.80 12.42
N TRP A 210 10.53 -3.50 12.49
CA TRP A 210 10.40 -2.54 11.39
C TRP A 210 11.70 -2.28 10.62
N GLY A 211 12.85 -2.49 11.25
CA GLY A 211 14.18 -2.32 10.66
C GLY A 211 14.57 -0.87 10.35
N ASN A 212 15.78 -0.69 9.83
CA ASN A 212 16.34 0.62 9.47
C ASN A 212 15.68 1.21 8.22
N PRO A 213 15.43 2.53 8.18
CA PRO A 213 14.86 3.19 7.00
C PRO A 213 15.75 3.00 5.77
N TYR A 214 15.13 2.96 4.58
CA TYR A 214 15.84 2.77 3.30
C TYR A 214 17.01 3.75 3.09
N TYR A 215 16.78 5.03 3.38
CA TYR A 215 17.81 6.07 3.41
C TYR A 215 17.95 6.61 4.85
N PRO A 216 19.04 6.35 5.57
CA PRO A 216 19.26 6.91 6.90
C PRO A 216 19.40 8.43 6.82
N LYS A 217 19.22 9.12 7.95
CA LYS A 217 19.62 10.53 8.08
C LYS A 217 21.16 10.56 8.16
N VAL A 218 21.79 11.44 7.40
CA VAL A 218 23.22 11.75 7.51
C VAL A 218 23.32 13.22 7.90
N ASP A 219 24.18 13.53 8.85
CA ASP A 219 24.47 14.90 9.30
C ASP A 219 25.57 15.56 8.45
#